data_AF-A0A927AR76-F1
#
_entry.id   AF-A0A927AR76-F1
#
_cell.length_a   1.000
_cell.length_b   1.000
_cell.length_c   1.000
_cell.angle_alpha   90.00
_cell.angle_beta   90.00
_cell.angle_gamma   90.00
#
_symmetry.space_group_name_H-M   'P 1'
#
loop_
_entity.id
_entity.type
_entity.pdbx_description
1 polymer ?
#
loop_
_entity_poly.entity_id
_entity_poly.type
_entity_poly.pdbx_seq_one_letter_code
_entity_poly.pdbx_strand_id
1 'polypeptide(L)'
;MNVKETRGEILDQLNRLLTINQDAKEGYEKASESVEDSELKSLFLTQSAQRAEFAQELDREIRALGGEPSDNTSIAADLHRAWISIKTAFSSDDDKATVQECHRGDKEALNTYNSVLQETDLSASTRELLLRHKQSIDTANSTMARLALVV
;
A
#
# COMPACT_ATOMS: atom_id res chain seq x y z
N MET A 1 -8.08 29.56 1.24
CA MET A 1 -8.19 28.16 1.70
C MET A 1 -8.35 28.18 3.21
N ASN A 2 -9.39 27.55 3.74
CA ASN A 2 -9.71 27.57 5.18
C ASN A 2 -9.01 26.41 5.89
N VAL A 3 -8.52 26.58 7.13
CA VAL A 3 -7.79 25.55 7.90
C VAL A 3 -8.58 24.24 8.03
N LYS A 4 -9.91 24.31 8.10
CA LYS A 4 -10.78 23.12 8.13
C LYS A 4 -10.79 22.35 6.81
N GLU A 5 -10.63 23.06 5.69
CA GLU A 5 -10.63 22.52 4.33
C GLU A 5 -9.32 21.73 4.09
N THR A 6 -8.18 22.33 4.45
CA THR A 6 -6.85 21.68 4.38
C THR A 6 -6.74 20.44 5.26
N ARG A 7 -7.34 20.45 6.46
CA ARG A 7 -7.36 19.27 7.34
C ARG A 7 -8.16 18.11 6.73
N GLY A 8 -9.31 18.40 6.11
CA GLY A 8 -10.12 17.38 5.44
C GLY A 8 -9.33 16.69 4.32
N GLU A 9 -8.64 17.48 3.50
CA GLU A 9 -7.78 16.97 2.43
C GLU A 9 -6.65 16.06 2.97
N ILE A 10 -5.97 16.46 4.05
CA ILE A 10 -4.94 15.61 4.68
C ILE A 10 -5.54 14.28 5.12
N LEU A 11 -6.69 14.31 5.80
CA LEU A 11 -7.36 13.10 6.27
C LEU A 11 -7.78 12.18 5.12
N ASP A 12 -8.28 12.75 4.01
CA ASP A 12 -8.66 11.98 2.82
C ASP A 12 -7.44 11.31 2.17
N GLN A 13 -6.30 12.02 2.08
CA GLN A 13 -5.07 11.46 1.52
C GLN A 13 -4.45 10.38 2.42
N LEU A 14 -4.48 10.57 3.75
CA LEU A 14 -4.01 9.54 4.68
C LEU A 14 -4.91 8.29 4.64
N ASN A 15 -6.23 8.48 4.54
CA ASN A 15 -7.18 7.37 4.37
C ASN A 15 -6.95 6.63 3.06
N ARG A 16 -6.62 7.33 1.97
CA ARG A 16 -6.24 6.69 0.70
C ARG A 16 -5.00 5.81 0.86
N LEU A 17 -3.97 6.28 1.57
CA LEU A 17 -2.77 5.48 1.85
C LEU A 17 -3.06 4.30 2.78
N LEU A 18 -3.97 4.47 3.74
CA LEU A 18 -4.41 3.40 4.63
C LEU A 18 -5.01 2.24 3.83
N THR A 19 -5.94 2.54 2.93
CA THR A 19 -6.59 1.51 2.10
C THR A 19 -5.58 0.82 1.17
N ILE A 20 -4.66 1.56 0.54
CA ILE A 20 -3.61 0.95 -0.30
C ILE A 20 -2.77 -0.06 0.49
N ASN A 21 -2.44 0.24 1.75
CA ASN A 21 -1.67 -0.70 2.57
C ASN A 21 -2.50 -1.91 3.01
N GLN A 22 -3.80 -1.75 3.28
CA GLN A 22 -4.70 -2.87 3.54
C GLN A 22 -4.83 -3.79 2.31
N ASP A 23 -5.03 -3.22 1.13
CA ASP A 23 -5.09 -3.96 -0.13
C ASP A 23 -3.77 -4.69 -0.42
N ALA A 24 -2.64 -4.02 -0.20
CA ALA A 24 -1.31 -4.62 -0.39
C ALA A 24 -1.04 -5.75 0.60
N LYS A 25 -1.45 -5.60 1.88
CA LYS A 25 -1.38 -6.67 2.87
C LYS A 25 -2.06 -7.93 2.36
N GLU A 26 -3.33 -7.81 1.98
CA GLU A 26 -4.10 -8.97 1.54
C GLU A 26 -3.64 -9.50 0.16
N GLY A 27 -3.13 -8.63 -0.71
CA GLY A 27 -2.49 -9.02 -1.97
C GLY A 27 -1.24 -9.87 -1.74
N TYR A 28 -0.38 -9.48 -0.80
CA TYR A 28 0.79 -10.25 -0.40
C TYR A 28 0.44 -11.56 0.32
N GLU A 29 -0.63 -11.60 1.12
CA GLU A 29 -1.14 -12.85 1.70
C GLU A 29 -1.51 -13.85 0.59
N LYS A 30 -2.25 -13.40 -0.43
CA LYS A 30 -2.59 -14.24 -1.59
C LYS A 30 -1.39 -14.66 -2.41
N ALA A 31 -0.46 -13.74 -2.67
CA ALA A 31 0.78 -14.07 -3.36
C ALA A 31 1.54 -15.20 -2.66
N SER A 32 1.52 -15.25 -1.32
CA SER A 32 2.14 -16.33 -0.53
C SER A 32 1.41 -17.69 -0.64
N GLU A 33 0.14 -17.68 -1.03
CA GLU A 33 -0.67 -18.87 -1.28
C GLU A 33 -0.51 -19.37 -2.73
N SER A 34 -0.15 -18.48 -3.66
CA SER A 34 -0.02 -18.74 -5.09
C SER A 34 1.39 -19.17 -5.54
N VAL A 35 2.34 -19.32 -4.62
CA VAL A 35 3.71 -19.77 -4.93
C VAL A 35 4.11 -21.03 -4.19
N GLU A 36 4.90 -21.87 -4.86
CA GLU A 36 5.44 -23.11 -4.30
C GLU A 36 6.80 -22.88 -3.62
N ASP A 37 7.59 -21.91 -4.10
CA ASP A 37 8.89 -21.59 -3.52
C ASP A 37 8.77 -21.05 -2.08
N SER A 38 9.43 -21.75 -1.14
CA SER A 38 9.35 -21.41 0.28
C SER A 38 9.99 -20.06 0.64
N GLU A 39 11.00 -19.62 -0.11
CA GLU A 39 11.63 -18.31 0.09
C GLU A 39 10.71 -17.19 -0.38
N LEU A 40 10.07 -17.35 -1.54
CA LEU A 40 9.05 -16.41 -2.04
C LEU A 40 7.87 -16.32 -1.09
N LYS A 41 7.38 -17.46 -0.59
CA LYS A 41 6.31 -17.50 0.40
C LYS A 41 6.67 -16.72 1.66
N SER A 42 7.86 -16.95 2.21
CA SER A 42 8.35 -16.21 3.39
C SER A 42 8.52 -14.72 3.12
N LEU A 43 9.00 -14.35 1.93
CA LEU A 43 9.14 -12.96 1.51
C LEU A 43 7.78 -12.28 1.45
N PHE A 44 6.79 -12.88 0.78
CA PHE A 44 5.45 -12.30 0.66
C PHE A 44 4.76 -12.15 2.02
N LEU A 45 4.88 -13.13 2.91
CA LEU A 45 4.36 -13.00 4.28
C LEU A 45 5.03 -11.86 5.06
N THR A 46 6.34 -11.68 4.89
CA THR A 46 7.08 -10.55 5.48
C THR A 46 6.57 -9.21 4.95
N GLN A 47 6.33 -9.12 3.64
CA GLN A 47 5.78 -7.91 3.02
C GLN A 47 4.35 -7.64 3.47
N SER A 48 3.50 -8.66 3.60
CA SER A 48 2.16 -8.52 4.16
C SER A 48 2.18 -7.94 5.58
N ALA A 49 3.01 -8.50 6.47
CA ALA A 49 3.15 -8.02 7.83
C ALA A 49 3.58 -6.55 7.89
N GLN A 50 4.55 -6.15 7.06
CA GLN A 50 4.98 -4.75 6.96
C GLN A 50 3.86 -3.82 6.47
N ARG A 51 3.06 -4.25 5.48
CA ARG A 51 1.90 -3.46 5.01
C ARG A 51 0.84 -3.32 6.10
N ALA A 52 0.62 -4.35 6.92
CA ALA A 52 -0.26 -4.28 8.07
C ALA A 52 0.24 -3.27 9.13
N GLU A 53 1.55 -3.24 9.41
CA GLU A 53 2.16 -2.24 10.30
C GLU A 53 1.94 -0.81 9.77
N PHE A 54 2.16 -0.58 8.48
CA PHE A 54 1.93 0.73 7.86
C PHE A 54 0.48 1.17 7.94
N ALA A 55 -0.47 0.26 7.74
CA ALA A 55 -1.89 0.54 7.93
C ALA A 55 -2.19 0.95 9.39
N GLN A 56 -1.60 0.28 10.38
CA GLN A 56 -1.78 0.67 11.79
C GLN A 56 -1.16 2.03 12.12
N GLU A 57 0.02 2.35 11.57
CA GLU A 57 0.66 3.65 11.76
C GLU A 57 -0.20 4.79 11.16
N LEU A 58 -0.79 4.56 9.97
CA LEU A 58 -1.70 5.51 9.33
C LEU A 58 -3.01 5.68 10.09
N ASP A 59 -3.61 4.58 10.58
CA ASP A 59 -4.82 4.63 11.42
C ASP A 59 -4.60 5.53 12.65
N ARG A 60 -3.48 5.33 13.35
CA ARG A 60 -3.10 6.15 14.51
C ARG A 60 -2.92 7.62 14.15
N GLU A 61 -2.26 7.90 13.03
CA GLU A 61 -2.03 9.28 12.57
C GLU A 61 -3.36 9.97 12.22
N ILE A 62 -4.28 9.28 11.53
CA ILE A 62 -5.62 9.78 11.20
C ILE A 62 -6.38 10.13 12.48
N ARG A 63 -6.38 9.23 13.46
CA ARG A 63 -7.04 9.47 14.77
C ARG A 63 -6.39 10.64 15.53
N ALA A 64 -5.06 10.75 15.49
CA ALA A 64 -4.33 11.83 16.15
C ALA A 64 -4.67 13.21 15.55
N LEU A 65 -4.97 13.26 14.24
CA LEU A 65 -5.46 14.46 13.55
C LEU A 65 -6.96 14.72 13.75
N GLY A 66 -7.64 13.88 14.54
CA GLY A 66 -9.06 13.98 14.85
C GLY A 66 -9.98 13.54 13.70
N GLY A 67 -9.46 12.74 12.77
CA GLY A 67 -10.25 12.06 11.75
C GLY A 67 -10.67 10.65 12.20
N GLU A 68 -11.61 10.09 11.46
CA GLU A 68 -11.94 8.66 11.57
C GLU A 68 -11.26 7.90 10.43
N PRO A 69 -10.55 6.81 10.74
CA PRO A 69 -10.07 5.86 9.76
C PRO A 69 -11.26 5.35 8.94
N SER A 70 -11.10 5.49 7.64
CA SER A 70 -12.13 5.26 6.63
C SER A 70 -12.67 3.82 6.67
N ASP A 71 -13.99 3.71 6.82
CA ASP A 71 -14.88 2.86 6.00
C ASP A 71 -15.48 3.69 4.82
N ASN A 72 -14.83 4.80 4.42
CA ASN A 72 -15.41 5.86 3.58
C ASN A 72 -15.76 5.36 2.17
N THR A 73 -17.06 5.25 1.89
CA THR A 73 -17.64 4.66 0.68
C THR A 73 -17.21 5.30 -0.65
N SER A 74 -16.84 6.59 -0.68
CA SER A 74 -16.44 7.27 -1.92
C SER A 74 -14.97 7.06 -2.29
N ILE A 75 -14.05 7.10 -1.32
CA ILE A 75 -12.64 6.71 -1.50
C ILE A 75 -12.56 5.18 -1.73
N ALA A 76 -13.39 4.44 -1.00
CA ALA A 76 -13.53 3.00 -1.17
C ALA A 76 -14.00 2.60 -2.58
N ALA A 77 -14.75 3.41 -3.32
CA ALA A 77 -15.24 3.01 -4.65
C ALA A 77 -14.13 2.85 -5.71
N ASP A 78 -13.13 3.73 -5.70
CA ASP A 78 -11.99 3.66 -6.62
C ASP A 78 -10.96 2.63 -6.16
N LEU A 79 -10.76 2.53 -4.84
CA LEU A 79 -9.92 1.50 -4.24
C LEU A 79 -10.52 0.10 -4.37
N HIS A 80 -11.86 -0.05 -4.31
CA HIS A 80 -12.54 -1.32 -4.52
C HIS A 80 -12.27 -1.90 -5.90
N ARG A 81 -12.08 -1.06 -6.92
CA ARG A 81 -11.68 -1.51 -8.26
C ARG A 81 -10.23 -1.99 -8.27
N ALA A 82 -9.32 -1.28 -7.61
CA ALA A 82 -7.93 -1.72 -7.45
C ALA A 82 -7.85 -3.07 -6.69
N TRP A 83 -8.62 -3.20 -5.62
CA TRP A 83 -8.78 -4.43 -4.85
C TRP A 83 -9.29 -5.61 -5.69
N ILE A 84 -10.35 -5.40 -6.49
CA ILE A 84 -10.84 -6.42 -7.42
C ILE A 84 -9.75 -6.80 -8.43
N SER A 85 -9.03 -5.84 -8.99
CA SER A 85 -7.94 -6.10 -9.94
C SER A 85 -6.86 -7.01 -9.33
N ILE A 86 -6.48 -6.77 -8.07
CA ILE A 86 -5.55 -7.63 -7.33
C ILE A 86 -6.12 -9.05 -7.21
N LYS A 87 -7.39 -9.21 -6.81
CA LYS A 87 -8.01 -10.55 -6.72
C LYS A 87 -8.03 -11.29 -8.05
N THR A 88 -8.28 -10.59 -9.14
CA THR A 88 -8.37 -11.20 -10.47
C THR A 88 -7.00 -11.52 -11.09
N ALA A 89 -5.94 -10.81 -10.67
CA ALA A 89 -4.61 -11.00 -11.22
C ALA A 89 -3.92 -12.28 -10.70
N PHE A 90 -4.26 -12.75 -9.49
CA PHE A 90 -3.71 -13.97 -8.90
C PHE A 90 -4.41 -15.27 -9.36
N SER A 91 -4.93 -15.33 -10.60
CA SER A 91 -5.62 -16.51 -11.12
C SER A 91 -4.72 -17.58 -11.75
N SER A 92 -3.40 -17.42 -11.70
CA SER A 92 -2.42 -18.36 -12.26
C SER A 92 -1.40 -18.80 -11.20
N ASP A 93 -1.22 -20.12 -11.04
CA ASP A 93 -0.16 -20.73 -10.22
C ASP A 93 1.20 -20.60 -10.94
N ASP A 94 1.66 -19.37 -11.13
CA ASP A 94 2.94 -19.03 -11.74
C ASP A 94 3.68 -18.03 -10.83
N ASP A 95 4.79 -18.48 -10.25
CA ASP A 95 5.63 -17.69 -9.35
C ASP A 95 6.06 -16.37 -10.03
N LYS A 96 6.38 -16.41 -11.33
CA LYS A 96 6.79 -15.22 -12.08
C LYS A 96 5.66 -14.23 -12.25
N ALA A 97 4.48 -14.70 -12.63
CA ALA A 97 3.30 -13.85 -12.75
C ALA A 97 2.94 -13.22 -11.40
N THR A 98 3.03 -14.00 -10.32
CA THR A 98 2.78 -13.54 -8.94
C THR A 98 3.75 -12.44 -8.53
N VAL A 99 5.05 -12.63 -8.73
CA VAL A 99 6.07 -11.60 -8.44
C VAL A 99 5.87 -10.34 -9.28
N GLN A 100 5.52 -10.48 -10.57
CA GLN A 100 5.24 -9.34 -11.45
C GLN A 100 4.03 -8.52 -10.99
N GLU A 101 3.00 -9.19 -10.48
CA GLU A 101 1.82 -8.53 -9.95
C GLU A 101 2.11 -7.79 -8.64
N CYS A 102 2.89 -8.37 -7.74
CA CYS A 102 3.38 -7.67 -6.54
C CYS A 102 4.21 -6.43 -6.90
N HIS A 103 5.12 -6.54 -7.88
CA HIS A 103 5.89 -5.41 -8.39
C HIS A 103 4.98 -4.31 -8.97
N ARG A 104 3.97 -4.68 -9.75
CA ARG A 104 3.00 -3.72 -10.31
C ARG A 104 2.22 -3.01 -9.20
N GLY A 105 1.72 -3.75 -8.21
CA GLY A 105 0.99 -3.21 -7.06
C GLY A 105 1.84 -2.22 -6.25
N ASP A 106 3.08 -2.57 -5.93
CA ASP A 106 3.99 -1.68 -5.19
C ASP A 106 4.35 -0.42 -5.97
N LYS A 107 4.47 -0.50 -7.30
CA LYS A 107 4.65 0.69 -8.14
C LYS A 107 3.47 1.66 -8.07
N GLU A 108 2.24 1.16 -8.08
CA GLU A 108 1.03 2.00 -7.90
C GLU A 108 0.95 2.62 -6.49
N ALA A 109 1.35 1.86 -5.46
CA ALA A 109 1.48 2.37 -4.11
C ALA A 109 2.49 3.52 -4.06
N LEU A 110 3.69 3.34 -4.63
CA LEU A 110 4.74 4.37 -4.69
C LEU A 110 4.26 5.64 -5.40
N ASN A 111 3.52 5.51 -6.51
CA ASN A 111 2.93 6.65 -7.21
C ASN A 111 1.99 7.43 -6.29
N THR A 112 1.13 6.73 -5.54
CA THR A 112 0.21 7.40 -4.60
C THR A 112 0.96 8.07 -3.45
N TYR A 113 1.95 7.41 -2.86
CA TYR A 113 2.81 8.01 -1.84
C TYR A 113 3.51 9.28 -2.35
N ASN A 114 4.02 9.26 -3.58
CA ASN A 114 4.64 10.44 -4.19
C ASN A 114 3.64 11.59 -4.37
N SER A 115 2.44 11.32 -4.90
CA SER A 115 1.39 12.34 -5.03
C SER A 115 1.03 12.94 -3.68
N VAL A 116 0.79 12.13 -2.64
CA VAL A 116 0.45 12.64 -1.30
C VAL A 116 1.58 13.51 -0.74
N LEU A 117 2.83 13.05 -0.85
CA LEU A 117 4.00 13.80 -0.37
C LEU A 117 4.23 15.13 -1.10
N GLN A 118 3.82 15.24 -2.37
CA GLN A 118 4.01 16.43 -3.20
C GLN A 118 2.83 17.41 -3.14
N GLU A 119 1.61 16.89 -3.09
CA GLU A 119 0.37 17.65 -3.29
C GLU A 119 -0.30 18.03 -1.96
N THR A 120 0.13 17.45 -0.83
CA THR A 120 -0.47 17.66 0.49
C THR A 120 0.46 18.43 1.42
N ASP A 121 -0.08 19.45 2.09
CA ASP A 121 0.64 20.19 3.13
C ASP A 121 0.66 19.41 4.46
N LEU A 122 1.63 18.52 4.58
CA LEU A 122 1.80 17.63 5.71
C LEU A 122 2.66 18.25 6.82
N SER A 123 2.29 17.97 8.06
CA SER A 123 3.19 18.22 9.20
C SER A 123 4.51 17.48 9.03
N ALA A 124 5.59 17.97 9.65
CA ALA A 124 6.90 17.35 9.53
C ALA A 124 6.91 15.88 9.98
N SER A 125 6.22 15.54 11.07
CA SER A 125 6.11 14.17 11.58
C SER A 125 5.33 13.26 10.64
N THR A 126 4.21 13.73 10.09
CA THR A 126 3.42 12.97 9.12
C THR A 126 4.24 12.72 7.84
N ARG A 127 4.95 13.74 7.35
CA ARG A 127 5.82 13.62 6.18
C ARG A 127 6.94 12.60 6.39
N GLU A 128 7.59 12.63 7.55
CA GLU A 128 8.64 11.67 7.90
C GLU A 128 8.10 10.23 7.95
N LEU A 129 6.93 10.03 8.56
CA LEU A 129 6.23 8.75 8.57
C LEU A 129 6.03 8.20 7.14
N LEU A 130 5.45 9.02 6.25
CA LEU A 130 5.18 8.61 4.87
C LEU A 130 6.45 8.34 4.07
N LEU A 131 7.52 9.11 4.29
CA LEU A 131 8.82 8.88 3.65
C LEU A 131 9.44 7.54 4.07
N ARG A 132 9.34 7.15 5.36
CA ARG A 132 9.79 5.84 5.82
C ARG A 132 9.03 4.71 5.15
N HIS A 133 7.70 4.80 5.06
CA HIS A 133 6.89 3.79 4.39
C HIS A 133 7.33 3.66 2.93
N LYS A 134 7.36 4.80 2.21
CA LYS A 134 7.74 4.85 0.80
C LYS A 134 9.12 4.21 0.55
N GLN A 135 10.12 4.49 1.38
CA GLN A 135 11.46 3.91 1.25
C GLN A 135 11.43 2.36 1.36
N SER A 136 10.65 1.83 2.29
CA SER A 136 10.47 0.38 2.44
C SER A 136 9.70 -0.22 1.26
N ILE A 137 8.67 0.46 0.76
CA ILE A 137 7.94 0.03 -0.46
C ILE A 137 8.88 -0.02 -1.66
N ASP A 138 9.73 1.00 -1.83
CA ASP A 138 10.67 1.09 -2.96
C ASP A 138 11.72 -0.03 -2.95
N THR A 139 12.18 -0.39 -1.74
CA THR A 139 13.10 -1.51 -1.54
C THR A 139 12.44 -2.84 -1.89
N ALA A 140 11.18 -3.04 -1.45
CA ALA A 140 10.39 -4.22 -1.79
C ALA A 140 10.14 -4.31 -3.30
N ASN A 141 9.72 -3.20 -3.92
CA ASN A 141 9.48 -3.08 -5.35
C ASN A 141 10.73 -3.46 -6.17
N SER A 142 11.89 -2.93 -5.79
CA SER A 142 13.17 -3.25 -6.42
C SER A 142 13.54 -4.74 -6.27
N THR A 143 13.19 -5.34 -5.13
CA THR A 143 13.38 -6.78 -4.89
C THR A 143 12.49 -7.62 -5.82
N MET A 144 11.20 -7.27 -5.93
CA MET A 144 10.26 -7.96 -6.84
C MET A 144 10.68 -7.81 -8.30
N ALA A 145 11.14 -6.63 -8.71
CA ALA A 145 11.67 -6.40 -10.06
C ALA A 145 12.85 -7.32 -10.39
N ARG A 146 13.77 -7.53 -9.43
CA ARG A 146 14.90 -8.45 -9.60
C ARG A 146 14.44 -9.90 -9.65
N LEU A 147 13.52 -10.29 -8.76
CA LEU A 147 13.00 -11.67 -8.71
C LEU A 147 12.29 -12.05 -10.00
N ALA A 148 11.49 -11.15 -10.60
CA ALA A 148 10.80 -11.38 -11.86
C ALA A 148 11.71 -11.71 -13.07
N LEU A 149 13.02 -11.47 -12.94
CA LEU A 149 14.03 -11.82 -13.96
C LEU A 149 14.63 -13.21 -13.78
N VAL A 150 14.56 -13.76 -12.57
CA VAL A 150 15.30 -14.99 -12.18
C VAL A 150 14.40 -16.13 -11.71
N VAL A 151 13.15 -15.83 -11.35
CA VAL A 151 12.09 -16.82 -11.10
C VAL A 151 11.47 -17.29 -12.41
#